data_AF-A0A4Y7LDC0-F1
#
_entry.id   AF-A0A4Y7LDC0-F1
#
_cell.length_a   1.000
_cell.length_b   1.000
_cell.length_c   1.000
_cell.angle_alpha   90.00
_cell.angle_beta   90.00
_cell.angle_gamma   90.00
#
_symmetry.space_group_name_H-M   'P 1'
#
loop_
_entity.id
_entity.type
_entity.pdbx_description
1 polymer ?
#
loop_
_entity_poly.entity_id
_entity_poly.type
_entity_poly.pdbx_seq_one_letter_code
_entity_poly.pdbx_strand_id
1 'polypeptide(L)'
;MTFTSGWQPVDAYLVQASEKILEKKELEFYKWNNGELSELLQNAREKLNKVAQDWSRKEKDQCLEETEISFKYSEDTMKLIIS
;
A
#
# COMPACT_ATOMS: atom_id res chain seq x y z
N MET A 1 -18.43 -3.48 -2.88
CA MET A 1 -17.02 -3.33 -3.22
C MET A 1 -16.30 -4.49 -2.56
N THR A 2 -15.93 -5.50 -3.33
CA THR A 2 -14.95 -6.50 -2.90
C THR A 2 -13.61 -5.99 -3.43
N PHE A 3 -12.61 -5.83 -2.56
CA PHE A 3 -11.25 -5.50 -3.00
C PHE A 3 -10.66 -6.73 -3.69
N THR A 4 -11.01 -6.96 -4.95
CA THR A 4 -10.45 -8.03 -5.77
C THR A 4 -9.13 -7.58 -6.37
N SER A 5 -8.15 -8.46 -6.27
CA SER A 5 -6.75 -8.28 -6.61
C SER A 5 -6.54 -8.02 -8.10
N GLY A 6 -6.35 -6.74 -8.45
CA GLY A 6 -5.68 -6.29 -9.69
C GLY A 6 -4.28 -5.74 -9.44
N TRP A 7 -3.71 -5.97 -8.25
CA TRP A 7 -2.38 -5.49 -7.90
C TRP A 7 -1.34 -6.38 -8.59
N GLN A 8 -0.64 -5.81 -9.59
CA GLN A 8 0.62 -6.36 -10.07
C GLN A 8 1.58 -6.56 -8.87
N PRO A 9 2.49 -7.55 -8.90
CA PRO A 9 3.38 -7.79 -7.77
C PRO A 9 4.22 -6.53 -7.50
N VAL A 10 3.94 -5.90 -6.36
CA VAL A 10 4.68 -4.73 -5.83
C VAL A 10 6.17 -5.00 -5.69
N ASP A 11 6.54 -6.29 -5.62
CA ASP A 11 7.90 -6.79 -5.53
C ASP A 11 8.79 -6.32 -6.69
N ALA A 12 8.24 -6.21 -7.91
CA ALA A 12 9.01 -5.81 -9.09
C ALA A 12 9.49 -4.34 -9.04
N TYR A 13 8.73 -3.46 -8.37
CA TYR A 13 9.06 -2.04 -8.24
C TYR A 13 10.02 -1.76 -7.07
N LEU A 14 9.92 -2.53 -5.98
CA LEU A 14 10.80 -2.40 -4.82
C LEU A 14 12.26 -2.72 -5.16
N VAL A 15 12.50 -3.71 -6.03
CA VAL A 15 13.86 -4.07 -6.50
C VAL A 15 14.52 -2.92 -7.26
N GLN A 16 13.78 -2.21 -8.11
CA GLN A 16 14.36 -1.11 -8.91
C GLN A 16 14.69 0.13 -8.07
N ALA A 17 13.88 0.42 -7.05
CA ALA A 17 14.11 1.55 -6.15
C ALA A 17 15.31 1.29 -5.21
N SER A 18 15.44 0.07 -4.66
CA SER A 18 16.54 -0.27 -3.76
C SER A 18 17.91 -0.29 -4.46
N GLU A 19 17.95 -0.71 -5.73
CA GLU A 19 19.18 -0.68 -6.53
C GLU A 19 19.64 0.75 -6.86
N LYS A 20 18.70 1.65 -7.18
CA LYS A 20 19.03 3.01 -7.64
C LYS A 20 19.18 4.03 -6.53
N ILE A 21 18.43 3.90 -5.44
CA ILE A 21 18.35 4.91 -4.36
C ILE A 21 19.08 4.44 -3.11
N LEU A 22 19.05 3.13 -2.82
CA LEU A 22 19.53 2.59 -1.55
C LEU A 22 20.87 1.85 -1.68
N GLU A 23 21.51 1.87 -2.85
CA GLU A 23 22.79 1.18 -3.11
C GLU A 23 22.78 -0.30 -2.67
N LYS A 24 21.65 -0.98 -2.85
CA LYS A 24 21.42 -2.37 -2.39
C LYS A 24 21.47 -2.56 -0.87
N LYS A 25 21.42 -1.50 -0.07
CA LYS A 25 21.24 -1.62 1.38
C LYS A 25 19.83 -2.09 1.68
N GLU A 26 19.74 -3.17 2.43
CA GLU A 26 18.48 -3.60 3.02
C GLU A 26 18.15 -2.72 4.22
N LEU A 27 17.03 -1.99 4.14
CA LEU A 27 16.52 -1.21 5.27
C LEU A 27 15.60 -2.08 6.12
N GLU A 28 15.68 -1.93 7.44
CA GLU A 28 14.75 -2.54 8.40
C GLU A 28 13.29 -2.18 8.11
N PHE A 29 13.03 -1.03 7.48
CA PHE A 29 11.70 -0.62 7.04
C PHE A 29 11.00 -1.64 6.12
N TYR A 30 11.76 -2.40 5.33
CA TYR A 30 11.21 -3.43 4.44
C TYR A 30 11.15 -4.82 5.07
N LYS A 31 11.64 -4.98 6.30
CA LYS A 31 11.63 -6.24 7.03
C LYS A 31 10.41 -6.32 7.93
N TRP A 32 9.75 -7.47 7.91
CA TRP A 32 8.55 -7.73 8.71
C TRP A 32 8.86 -8.85 9.72
N ASN A 33 8.81 -8.53 11.01
CA ASN A 33 9.30 -9.42 12.07
C ASN A 33 8.37 -10.60 12.40
N ASN A 34 7.09 -10.50 12.04
CA ASN A 34 6.05 -11.46 12.45
C ASN A 34 5.09 -11.80 11.31
N GLY A 35 5.16 -13.04 10.79
CA GLY A 35 4.26 -13.57 9.76
C GLY A 35 4.77 -13.36 8.33
N GLU A 36 4.23 -14.13 7.38
CA GLU A 36 4.50 -13.88 5.97
C GLU A 36 3.79 -12.58 5.56
N LEU A 37 4.44 -11.70 4.79
CA LEU A 37 3.85 -10.44 4.33
C LEU A 37 2.47 -10.66 3.66
N SER A 38 2.33 -11.76 2.92
CA SER A 38 1.08 -12.16 2.27
C SER A 38 -0.05 -12.39 3.29
N GLU A 39 0.22 -13.04 4.42
CA GLU A 39 -0.74 -13.27 5.50
C GLU A 39 -1.12 -11.95 6.19
N LEU A 40 -0.15 -11.06 6.43
CA LEU A 40 -0.42 -9.74 7.02
C LEU A 40 -1.33 -8.90 6.12
N LEU A 41 -1.05 -8.87 4.82
CA LEU A 41 -1.86 -8.16 3.83
C LEU A 41 -3.26 -8.77 3.68
N GLN A 42 -3.36 -10.10 3.69
CA GLN A 42 -4.64 -10.78 3.63
C GLN A 42 -5.49 -10.47 4.87
N ASN A 43 -4.90 -10.53 6.07
CA ASN A 43 -5.57 -10.16 7.32
C ASN A 43 -6.04 -8.70 7.34
N ALA A 44 -5.22 -7.78 6.81
CA ALA A 44 -5.61 -6.38 6.68
C ALA A 44 -6.81 -6.22 5.73
N ARG A 45 -6.80 -6.90 4.57
CA ARG A 45 -7.90 -6.89 3.61
C ARG A 45 -9.20 -7.41 4.22
N GLU A 46 -9.15 -8.51 4.97
CA GLU A 46 -10.33 -9.07 5.63
C GLU A 46 -10.91 -8.10 6.66
N LYS A 47 -10.07 -7.45 7.47
CA LYS A 47 -10.49 -6.43 8.43
C LYS A 47 -11.13 -5.22 7.74
N LEU A 48 -10.51 -4.72 6.66
CA LEU A 48 -11.06 -3.61 5.87
C LEU A 48 -12.41 -3.96 5.25
N ASN A 49 -12.55 -5.16 4.67
CA ASN A 49 -13.82 -5.65 4.13
C ASN A 49 -14.90 -5.70 5.22
N LYS A 50 -14.56 -6.17 6.42
CA LYS A 50 -15.50 -6.26 7.55
C LYS A 50 -15.97 -4.87 8.00
N VAL A 51 -15.05 -3.92 8.15
CA VAL A 51 -15.40 -2.53 8.53
C VAL A 51 -16.26 -1.86 7.46
N ALA A 52 -15.91 -2.04 6.18
CA ALA A 52 -16.64 -1.44 5.08
C ALA A 52 -17.97 -2.14 4.76
N GLN A 53 -18.28 -3.29 5.38
CA GLN A 53 -19.49 -4.05 5.09
C GLN A 53 -20.75 -3.20 5.33
N ASP A 54 -20.79 -2.53 6.48
CA ASP A 54 -21.96 -1.77 6.94
C ASP A 54 -22.00 -0.33 6.39
N TRP A 55 -20.98 0.08 5.63
CA TRP A 55 -20.94 1.40 5.02
C TRP A 55 -22.00 1.54 3.93
N SER A 56 -22.64 2.70 3.92
CA SER A 56 -23.45 3.17 2.80
C SER A 56 -22.63 3.30 1.53
N ARG A 57 -23.32 3.39 0.39
CA ARG A 57 -22.66 3.61 -0.90
C ARG A 57 -21.86 4.92 -0.91
N LYS A 58 -22.41 5.97 -0.30
CA LYS A 58 -21.77 7.29 -0.20
C LYS A 58 -20.44 7.22 0.56
N GLU A 59 -20.41 6.55 1.70
CA GLU A 59 -19.17 6.40 2.49
C GLU A 59 -18.11 5.60 1.73
N LYS A 60 -18.51 4.56 0.98
CA LYS A 60 -17.61 3.80 0.11
C LYS A 60 -17.05 4.65 -1.03
N ASP A 61 -17.88 5.47 -1.67
CA ASP A 61 -17.44 6.35 -2.76
C ASP A 61 -16.52 7.46 -2.22
N GLN A 62 -16.81 8.04 -1.05
CA GLN A 62 -15.91 8.99 -0.38
C GLN A 62 -14.54 8.37 -0.06
N CYS A 63 -14.51 7.13 0.44
CA CYS A 63 -13.25 6.43 0.69
C CYS A 63 -12.42 6.24 -0.60
N LEU A 64 -13.07 6.07 -1.76
CA LEU A 64 -12.36 6.00 -3.03
C LEU A 64 -11.79 7.35 -3.46
N GLU A 65 -12.54 8.44 -3.29
CA GLU A 65 -12.09 9.80 -3.60
C GLU A 65 -10.82 10.16 -2.80
N GLU A 66 -10.76 9.75 -1.54
CA GLU A 66 -9.58 9.95 -0.68
C GLU A 66 -8.32 9.20 -1.17
N THR A 67 -8.49 8.18 -2.02
CA THR A 67 -7.35 7.43 -2.57
C THR A 67 -6.46 8.35 -3.41
N GLU A 68 -7.03 9.16 -4.29
CA GLU A 68 -6.28 10.09 -5.13
C GLU A 68 -5.50 11.11 -4.29
N ILE A 69 -6.14 11.63 -3.23
CA ILE A 69 -5.54 12.58 -2.29
C ILE A 69 -4.35 11.92 -1.55
N SER A 70 -4.52 10.68 -1.07
CA SER A 70 -3.45 9.93 -0.40
C SER A 70 -2.24 9.69 -1.31
N PHE A 71 -2.48 9.38 -2.59
CA PHE A 71 -1.39 9.20 -3.55
C PHE A 71 -0.65 10.52 -3.82
N LYS A 72 -1.35 11.66 -3.89
CA LYS A 72 -0.73 12.97 -4.05
C LYS A 72 0.22 13.32 -2.90
N TYR A 73 -0.20 13.11 -1.65
CA TYR A 73 0.68 13.35 -0.50
C TYR A 73 1.91 12.42 -0.49
N SER A 74 1.71 11.17 -0.92
CA SER A 74 2.79 10.20 -1.06
C SER A 74 3.78 10.64 -2.15
N GLU A 75 3.28 11.12 -3.29
CA GLU A 75 4.10 11.67 -4.37
C GLU A 75 4.92 12.87 -3.91
N ASP A 76 4.30 13.84 -3.23
CA ASP A 76 4.99 15.03 -2.73
C ASP A 76 6.08 14.65 -1.71
N THR A 77 5.85 13.64 -0.88
CA THR A 77 6.86 13.11 0.04
C THR A 77 7.99 12.42 -0.72
N MET A 78 7.67 11.59 -1.71
CA MET A 78 8.68 10.89 -2.52
C MET A 78 9.55 11.85 -3.32
N LYS A 79 8.99 12.97 -3.81
CA LYS A 79 9.77 14.03 -4.46
C LYS A 79 10.86 14.59 -3.54
N LEU A 80 10.57 14.75 -2.24
CA LEU A 80 11.57 15.22 -1.27
C LEU A 80 12.70 14.23 -1.04
N ILE A 81 12.46 12.93 -1.21
CA ILE A 81 13.48 11.88 -1.05
C ILE A 81 14.42 11.81 -2.27
N ILE A 82 13.91 12.15 -3.45
CA ILE A 82 14.64 12.08 -4.72
C ILE A 82 15.36 13.41 -5.04
N SER A 83 14.97 14.51 -4.40
CA SER A 83 15.56 15.85 -4.57
C SER A 83 16.92 15.98 -3.88
#